data_AF-A0A1Y1NE45-F1
#
_entry.id   AF-A0A1Y1NE45-F1
#
_cell.length_a   1.000
_cell.length_b   1.000
_cell.length_c   1.000
_cell.angle_alpha   90.00
_cell.angle_beta   90.00
_cell.angle_gamma   90.00
#
_symmetry.space_group_name_H-M   'P 1'
#
loop_
_entity.id
_entity.type
_entity.pdbx_description
1 polymer ?
#
loop_
_entity_poly.entity_id
_entity_poly.type
_entity_poly.pdbx_seq_one_letter_code
_entity_poly.pdbx_strand_id
1 'polypeptide(L)'
;MSFKLDVDRLSKDELEYELHVRDISQTGNVDQLRKCLRSVLLLEKSGKVVSQVVDLDSKLELGTCDTKITQIREAIQGSEVSLNQAKKIETKLAHIFARLDRILVEDETLAGKRSELMRKLMEAVSDYSNKYSLETLTNPAIPLDPAFNPPQTSASESTPTANLLSNDQIQTSTSSVKIVPVHKWNLKFSGSGKDGMSINAFLERVEDLCQSRNVSKSQLFDSAIDLFEGEALLWFRMIRKQVGNWKDLVTFMKQEFTPAHTSDLLWQQILKRTQGPKESTGIYVAVMTTLFDRMPVRVTDELRLKVLRANILPFYQERLGLVEIKTPFELIEYCRRLEAIKESVRLYKPPAKGDLPLEPDLECASGSNEKLSVREISVRNTAPSLCFRCNKPGHYARMCRVRTRLKCFSCGMDDVTKITCPKCNPQNSQSSNSGNDKRSQS
;
A
#
# COMPACT_ATOMS: atom_id res chain seq x y z
N MET A 1 -7.02 10.14 7.34
CA MET A 1 -8.37 10.71 7.12
C MET A 1 -8.67 10.72 5.64
N SER A 2 -9.81 10.16 5.24
CA SER A 2 -10.35 10.26 3.88
C SER A 2 -11.38 11.38 3.89
N PHE A 3 -11.22 12.43 3.06
CA PHE A 3 -12.21 13.52 2.92
C PHE A 3 -13.46 13.05 2.15
N LYS A 4 -14.00 11.88 2.51
CA LYS A 4 -15.17 11.28 1.89
C LYS A 4 -16.41 11.66 2.69
N LEU A 5 -17.32 12.36 2.03
CA LEU A 5 -18.61 12.74 2.61
C LEU A 5 -19.50 11.49 2.79
N ASP A 6 -19.83 11.15 4.04
CA ASP A 6 -20.82 10.11 4.35
C ASP A 6 -22.20 10.75 4.51
N VAL A 7 -23.06 10.58 3.50
CA VAL A 7 -24.41 11.19 3.45
C VAL A 7 -25.28 10.79 4.64
N ASP A 8 -25.06 9.61 5.23
CA ASP A 8 -25.84 9.15 6.38
C ASP A 8 -25.55 9.92 7.67
N ARG A 9 -24.40 10.59 7.74
CA ARG A 9 -23.91 11.25 8.95
C ARG A 9 -24.02 12.78 8.92
N LEU A 10 -24.58 13.33 7.85
CA LEU A 10 -24.90 14.75 7.72
C LEU A 10 -26.17 15.11 8.48
N SER A 11 -26.18 16.30 9.09
CA SER A 11 -27.39 16.88 9.68
C SER A 11 -28.32 17.47 8.61
N LYS A 12 -29.57 17.75 8.99
CA LYS A 12 -30.60 18.25 8.05
C LYS A 12 -30.15 19.51 7.32
N ASP A 13 -29.56 20.46 8.04
CA ASP A 13 -29.01 21.71 7.49
C ASP A 13 -27.83 21.47 6.53
N GLU A 14 -27.03 20.42 6.75
CA GLU A 14 -25.90 20.06 5.87
C GLU A 14 -26.38 19.41 4.58
N LEU A 15 -27.44 18.59 4.67
CA LEU A 15 -28.10 18.01 3.50
C LEU A 15 -28.79 19.08 2.66
N GLU A 16 -29.49 20.02 3.31
CA GLU A 16 -30.11 21.17 2.63
C GLU A 16 -29.05 22.05 1.96
N TYR A 17 -27.92 22.31 2.62
CA TYR A 17 -26.80 23.05 2.02
C TYR A 17 -26.24 22.34 0.77
N GLU A 18 -25.90 21.05 0.85
CA GLU A 18 -25.31 20.33 -0.29
C GLU A 18 -26.29 20.18 -1.48
N LEU A 19 -27.60 20.17 -1.23
CA LEU A 19 -28.61 20.22 -2.29
C LEU A 19 -28.77 21.64 -2.86
N HIS A 20 -28.76 22.66 -2.00
CA HIS A 20 -28.88 24.06 -2.40
C HIS A 20 -27.75 24.48 -3.33
N VAL A 21 -26.50 24.12 -3.03
CA VAL A 21 -25.31 24.42 -3.87
C VAL A 21 -25.39 23.77 -5.27
N ARG A 22 -26.30 22.82 -5.46
CA ARG A 22 -26.54 22.12 -6.73
C ARG A 22 -27.85 22.55 -7.40
N ASP A 23 -28.39 23.69 -6.98
CA ASP A 23 -29.66 24.26 -7.46
C ASP A 23 -30.87 23.33 -7.29
N ILE A 24 -30.85 22.49 -6.25
CA ILE A 24 -31.95 21.59 -5.91
C ILE A 24 -32.65 22.13 -4.68
N SER A 25 -33.71 22.90 -4.92
CA SER A 25 -34.62 23.38 -3.87
C SER A 25 -35.53 22.24 -3.43
N GLN A 26 -35.08 21.42 -2.47
CA GLN A 26 -35.90 20.38 -1.87
C GLN A 26 -36.11 20.61 -0.37
N THR A 27 -37.36 20.62 0.06
CA THR A 27 -37.76 20.60 1.47
C THR A 27 -38.43 19.27 1.78
N GLY A 28 -38.00 18.59 2.84
CA GLY A 28 -38.50 17.25 3.15
C GLY A 28 -37.92 16.63 4.41
N ASN A 29 -38.27 15.37 4.65
CA ASN A 29 -37.68 14.58 5.74
C ASN A 29 -36.22 14.21 5.41
N VAL A 30 -35.38 14.02 6.44
CA VAL A 30 -33.94 13.71 6.32
C VAL A 30 -33.68 12.55 5.37
N ASP A 31 -34.50 11.50 5.39
CA ASP A 31 -34.32 10.35 4.49
C ASP A 31 -34.62 10.67 3.03
N GLN A 32 -35.55 11.59 2.77
CA GLN A 32 -35.83 12.09 1.42
C GLN A 32 -34.65 12.92 0.91
N LEU A 33 -34.10 13.81 1.77
CA LEU A 33 -32.92 14.63 1.45
C LEU A 33 -31.68 13.75 1.18
N ARG A 34 -31.42 12.74 2.01
CA ARG A 34 -30.33 11.77 1.80
C ARG A 34 -30.49 11.01 0.49
N LYS A 35 -31.70 10.54 0.19
CA LYS A 35 -31.97 9.79 -1.06
C LYS A 35 -31.70 10.68 -2.27
N CYS A 36 -32.16 11.92 -2.25
CA CYS A 36 -31.93 12.89 -3.30
C CYS A 36 -30.44 13.21 -3.45
N LEU A 37 -29.75 13.54 -2.36
CA LEU A 37 -28.33 13.85 -2.40
C LEU A 37 -27.51 12.67 -2.94
N ARG A 38 -27.84 11.42 -2.57
CA ARG A 38 -27.17 10.24 -3.15
C ARG A 38 -27.39 10.12 -4.65
N SER A 39 -28.60 10.32 -5.16
CA SER A 39 -28.86 10.29 -6.60
C SER A 39 -28.09 11.38 -7.35
N VAL A 40 -28.00 12.56 -6.76
CA VAL A 40 -27.28 13.70 -7.35
C VAL A 40 -25.78 13.44 -7.36
N LEU A 41 -25.20 13.01 -6.23
CA LEU A 41 -23.79 12.62 -6.16
C LEU A 41 -23.45 11.43 -7.09
N LEU A 42 -24.41 10.53 -7.35
CA LEU A 42 -24.24 9.44 -8.31
C LEU A 42 -24.25 9.96 -9.76
N LEU A 43 -25.11 10.93 -10.07
CA LEU A 43 -25.15 11.59 -11.37
C LEU A 43 -23.88 12.40 -11.63
N GLU A 44 -23.36 13.10 -10.62
CA GLU A 44 -22.06 13.79 -10.68
C GLU A 44 -20.92 12.82 -10.97
N LYS A 45 -20.89 11.66 -10.30
CA LYS A 45 -19.92 10.59 -10.58
C LYS A 45 -20.05 10.01 -11.98
N SER A 46 -21.23 10.08 -12.59
CA SER A 46 -21.47 9.63 -13.97
C SER A 46 -21.15 10.71 -15.03
N GLY A 47 -20.65 11.87 -14.61
CA GLY A 47 -20.24 12.96 -15.51
C GLY A 47 -21.40 13.83 -16.02
N LYS A 48 -22.62 13.67 -15.48
CA LYS A 48 -23.76 14.54 -15.81
C LYS A 48 -23.75 15.73 -14.85
N VAL A 49 -23.38 16.90 -15.35
CA VAL A 49 -23.23 18.14 -14.55
C VAL A 49 -24.61 18.66 -14.13
N VAL A 50 -24.82 18.83 -12.83
CA VAL A 50 -26.00 19.53 -12.24
C VAL A 50 -25.58 20.87 -11.61
N SER A 51 -24.28 21.16 -11.48
CA SER A 51 -23.80 22.33 -10.74
C SER A 51 -23.95 23.62 -11.56
N GLN A 52 -24.89 24.48 -11.17
CA GLN A 52 -24.87 25.91 -11.50
C GLN A 52 -24.28 26.70 -10.33
N VAL A 53 -23.69 27.86 -10.63
CA VAL A 53 -23.10 28.76 -9.63
C VAL A 53 -24.22 29.37 -8.82
N VAL A 54 -24.39 28.89 -7.59
CA VAL A 54 -25.32 29.50 -6.64
C VAL A 54 -24.58 30.63 -5.94
N ASP A 55 -25.18 31.83 -5.98
CA ASP A 55 -24.71 33.00 -5.24
C ASP A 55 -24.91 32.75 -3.74
N LEU A 56 -23.82 32.44 -3.05
CA LEU A 56 -23.80 32.16 -1.61
C LEU A 56 -23.42 33.44 -0.86
N ASP A 57 -24.18 33.81 0.17
CA ASP A 57 -23.82 34.91 1.07
C ASP A 57 -22.52 34.58 1.84
N SER A 58 -21.41 35.07 1.32
CA SER A 58 -20.07 34.84 1.85
C SER A 58 -19.94 35.17 3.34
N LYS A 59 -20.69 36.15 3.85
CA LYS A 59 -20.61 36.55 5.27
C LYS A 59 -21.32 35.56 6.17
N LEU A 60 -22.52 35.11 5.78
CA LEU A 60 -23.30 34.11 6.51
C LEU A 60 -22.61 32.73 6.50
N GLU A 61 -22.02 32.36 5.36
CA GLU A 61 -21.32 31.09 5.17
C GLU A 61 -20.05 30.99 6.05
N LEU A 62 -19.25 32.05 6.10
CA LEU A 62 -18.07 32.12 6.98
C LEU A 62 -18.46 32.06 8.46
N GLY A 63 -19.55 32.72 8.86
CA GLY A 63 -20.07 32.64 10.23
C GLY A 63 -20.53 31.24 10.61
N THR A 64 -21.18 30.55 9.67
CA THR A 64 -21.62 29.15 9.88
C THR A 64 -20.43 28.20 9.98
N CYS A 65 -19.40 28.39 9.15
CA CYS A 65 -18.19 27.57 9.21
C CYS A 65 -17.44 27.72 10.54
N ASP A 66 -17.27 28.94 11.05
CA ASP A 66 -16.60 29.19 12.35
C ASP A 66 -17.33 28.49 13.52
N THR A 67 -18.66 28.58 13.52
CA THR A 67 -19.51 27.91 14.52
C THR A 67 -19.34 26.39 14.46
N LYS A 68 -19.38 25.80 13.25
CA LYS A 68 -19.25 24.35 13.07
C LYS A 68 -17.83 23.84 13.38
N ILE A 69 -16.78 24.61 13.08
CA ILE A 69 -15.40 24.27 13.45
C ILE A 69 -15.26 24.19 14.98
N THR A 70 -15.84 25.15 15.69
CA THR A 70 -15.82 25.18 17.17
C THR A 70 -16.52 23.94 17.75
N GLN A 71 -17.72 23.61 17.27
CA GLN A 71 -18.47 22.43 17.70
C GLN A 71 -17.72 21.11 17.42
N ILE A 72 -17.02 21.01 16.29
CA ILE A 72 -16.22 19.81 15.98
C ILE A 72 -15.02 19.71 16.90
N ARG A 73 -14.33 20.81 17.18
CA ARG A 73 -13.18 20.80 18.09
C ARG A 73 -13.58 20.38 19.50
N GLU A 74 -14.71 20.86 20.01
CA GLU A 74 -15.28 20.39 21.27
C GLU A 74 -15.62 18.88 21.22
N ALA A 75 -16.22 18.41 20.14
CA ALA A 75 -16.53 16.99 19.95
C ALA A 75 -15.27 16.11 19.82
N ILE A 76 -14.16 16.65 19.33
CA ILE A 76 -12.85 16.00 19.33
C ILE A 76 -12.28 15.99 20.75
N GLN A 77 -12.45 17.03 21.55
CA GLN A 77 -11.92 17.08 22.92
C GLN A 77 -12.70 16.19 23.90
N GLY A 78 -14.00 15.97 23.69
CA GLY A 78 -14.87 15.17 24.58
C GLY A 78 -14.40 13.72 24.80
N SER A 79 -14.63 13.17 25.99
CA SER A 79 -14.00 11.92 26.45
C SER A 79 -14.49 10.62 25.79
N GLU A 80 -15.61 10.63 25.06
CA GLU A 80 -16.08 9.43 24.37
C GLU A 80 -15.35 9.24 23.04
N VAL A 81 -14.69 8.08 22.89
CA VAL A 81 -14.13 7.65 21.61
C VAL A 81 -14.86 6.42 21.13
N SER A 82 -15.65 6.60 20.08
CA SER A 82 -16.32 5.51 19.38
C SER A 82 -16.07 5.61 17.89
N LEU A 83 -16.04 4.48 17.20
CA LEU A 83 -15.88 4.41 15.75
C LEU A 83 -17.00 5.17 15.01
N ASN A 84 -18.19 5.24 15.60
CA ASN A 84 -19.31 6.02 15.06
C ASN A 84 -19.11 7.52 15.19
N GLN A 85 -18.55 7.97 16.32
CA GLN A 85 -18.19 9.37 16.53
C GLN A 85 -17.01 9.79 15.65
N ALA A 86 -16.00 8.92 15.49
CA ALA A 86 -14.88 9.12 14.59
C ALA A 86 -15.35 9.41 13.16
N LYS A 87 -16.21 8.53 12.61
CA LYS A 87 -16.79 8.69 11.27
C LYS A 87 -17.68 9.95 11.14
N LYS A 88 -18.39 10.32 12.21
CA LYS A 88 -19.23 11.53 12.25
C LYS A 88 -18.36 12.79 12.20
N ILE A 89 -17.27 12.83 12.98
CA ILE A 89 -16.30 13.93 12.96
C ILE A 89 -15.60 14.02 11.59
N GLU A 90 -15.18 12.88 11.03
CA GLU A 90 -14.55 12.82 9.71
C GLU A 90 -15.44 13.39 8.60
N THR A 91 -16.72 13.01 8.61
CA THR A 91 -17.71 13.52 7.65
C THR A 91 -17.92 15.02 7.78
N LYS A 92 -18.04 15.52 9.02
CA LYS A 92 -18.25 16.95 9.26
C LYS A 92 -17.04 17.80 8.89
N LEU A 93 -15.82 17.32 9.14
CA LEU A 93 -14.59 17.99 8.71
C LEU A 93 -14.50 18.08 7.18
N ALA A 94 -14.85 17.00 6.47
CA ALA A 94 -14.92 17.00 5.01
C ALA A 94 -16.00 17.98 4.47
N HIS A 95 -17.15 18.06 5.13
CA HIS A 95 -18.21 18.98 4.76
C HIS A 95 -17.81 20.45 4.94
N ILE A 96 -17.19 20.81 6.07
CA ILE A 96 -16.72 22.19 6.30
C ILE A 96 -15.62 22.57 5.30
N PHE A 97 -14.70 21.64 5.00
CA PHE A 97 -13.67 21.86 4.00
C PHE A 97 -14.28 22.21 2.64
N ALA A 98 -15.20 21.38 2.15
CA ALA A 98 -15.87 21.59 0.87
C ALA A 98 -16.69 22.89 0.86
N ARG A 99 -17.30 23.27 1.99
CA ARG A 99 -18.03 24.54 2.14
C ARG A 99 -17.09 25.75 2.03
N LEU A 100 -15.97 25.75 2.77
CA LEU A 100 -14.98 26.83 2.72
C LEU A 100 -14.32 26.98 1.34
N ASP A 101 -14.13 25.87 0.62
CA ASP A 101 -13.52 25.88 -0.71
C ASP A 101 -14.38 26.64 -1.74
N ARG A 102 -15.70 26.44 -1.66
CA ARG A 102 -16.71 27.00 -2.59
C ARG A 102 -17.03 28.48 -2.38
N ILE A 103 -16.70 29.07 -1.22
CA ILE A 103 -17.01 30.49 -0.94
C ILE A 103 -16.08 31.39 -1.76
N LEU A 104 -16.55 31.93 -2.89
CA LEU A 104 -15.80 32.92 -3.67
C LEU A 104 -15.84 34.26 -2.93
N VAL A 105 -14.67 34.79 -2.56
CA VAL A 105 -14.57 36.03 -1.80
C VAL A 105 -13.92 37.11 -2.64
N GLU A 106 -14.61 38.23 -2.82
CA GLU A 106 -14.10 39.42 -3.53
C GLU A 106 -13.47 40.44 -2.57
N ASP A 107 -13.92 40.49 -1.30
CA ASP A 107 -13.42 41.41 -0.27
C ASP A 107 -12.19 40.88 0.48
N GLU A 108 -11.15 41.70 0.59
CA GLU A 108 -9.88 41.36 1.28
C GLU A 108 -10.08 40.97 2.76
N THR A 109 -11.03 41.60 3.44
CA THR A 109 -11.35 41.32 4.86
C THR A 109 -12.00 39.93 5.04
N LEU A 110 -12.91 39.56 4.13
CA LEU A 110 -13.57 38.26 4.14
C LEU A 110 -12.59 37.16 3.69
N ALA A 111 -11.64 37.47 2.81
CA ALA A 111 -10.60 36.55 2.36
C ALA A 111 -9.62 36.22 3.50
N GLY A 112 -9.28 37.23 4.32
CA GLY A 112 -8.55 37.05 5.57
C GLY A 112 -9.30 36.12 6.54
N LYS A 113 -10.61 36.34 6.72
CA LYS A 113 -11.44 35.47 7.57
C LYS A 113 -11.54 34.03 7.04
N ARG A 114 -11.71 33.83 5.72
CA ARG A 114 -11.68 32.49 5.09
C ARG A 114 -10.37 31.77 5.37
N SER A 115 -9.24 32.47 5.22
CA SER A 115 -7.90 31.91 5.46
C SER A 115 -7.70 31.50 6.93
N GLU A 116 -8.17 32.33 7.86
CA GLU A 116 -8.13 32.03 9.29
C GLU A 116 -9.00 30.80 9.63
N LEU A 117 -10.20 30.67 9.06
CA LEU A 117 -11.04 29.48 9.26
C LEU A 117 -10.43 28.21 8.64
N MET A 118 -9.78 28.31 7.48
CA MET A 118 -9.05 27.20 6.90
C MET A 118 -7.92 26.72 7.82
N ARG A 119 -7.19 27.65 8.44
CA ARG A 119 -6.16 27.34 9.44
C ARG A 119 -6.75 26.61 10.66
N LYS A 120 -7.84 27.13 11.24
CA LYS A 120 -8.53 26.47 12.37
C LYS A 120 -9.04 25.07 12.01
N LEU A 121 -9.52 24.88 10.77
CA LEU A 121 -9.95 23.58 10.28
C LEU A 121 -8.79 22.58 10.21
N MET A 122 -7.63 22.99 9.68
CA MET A 122 -6.44 22.13 9.61
C MET A 122 -5.92 21.74 11.00
N GLU A 123 -5.99 22.66 11.96
CA GLU A 123 -5.69 22.35 13.37
C GLU A 123 -6.67 21.31 13.94
N ALA A 124 -7.97 21.43 13.70
CA ALA A 124 -8.95 20.43 14.14
C ALA A 124 -8.74 19.05 13.47
N VAL A 125 -8.28 19.00 12.21
CA VAL A 125 -7.90 17.75 11.54
C VAL A 125 -6.68 17.11 12.21
N SER A 126 -5.70 17.92 12.62
CA SER A 126 -4.54 17.45 13.39
C SER A 126 -4.95 16.88 14.75
N ASP A 127 -5.79 17.60 15.50
CA ASP A 127 -6.32 17.16 16.80
C ASP A 127 -7.06 15.82 16.69
N TYR A 128 -7.90 15.69 15.66
CA TYR A 128 -8.60 14.43 15.35
C TYR A 128 -7.61 13.30 15.07
N SER A 129 -6.60 13.55 14.23
CA SER A 129 -5.60 12.54 13.87
C SER A 129 -4.84 12.06 15.11
N ASN A 130 -4.43 12.97 15.99
CA ASN A 130 -3.70 12.64 17.21
C ASN A 130 -4.56 11.81 18.17
N LYS A 131 -5.82 12.20 18.38
CA LYS A 131 -6.71 11.50 19.32
C LYS A 131 -7.10 10.10 18.84
N TYR A 132 -7.52 9.97 17.57
CA TYR A 132 -8.07 8.72 17.06
C TYR A 132 -7.00 7.75 16.51
N SER A 133 -5.76 8.20 16.24
CA SER A 133 -4.65 7.30 15.84
C SER A 133 -4.03 6.56 17.02
N LEU A 134 -4.05 7.12 18.24
CA LEU A 134 -3.49 6.46 19.43
C LEU A 134 -4.32 5.25 19.87
N GLU A 135 -5.63 5.28 19.66
CA GLU A 135 -6.55 4.25 20.17
C GLU A 135 -6.77 3.07 19.22
N THR A 136 -6.31 3.14 17.96
CA THR A 136 -6.46 2.02 17.01
C THR A 136 -5.44 0.89 17.21
N LEU A 137 -4.49 1.03 18.14
CA LEU A 137 -3.47 0.03 18.46
C LEU A 137 -3.94 -1.07 19.44
N THR A 138 -5.16 -0.99 19.96
CA THR A 138 -5.72 -1.94 20.93
C THR A 138 -6.78 -2.85 20.30
N ASN A 139 -6.40 -3.75 19.39
CA ASN A 139 -7.06 -5.06 19.22
C ASN A 139 -6.22 -6.02 18.33
N PRO A 140 -6.10 -7.32 18.66
CA PRO A 140 -5.03 -8.17 18.15
C PRO A 140 -5.37 -8.93 16.85
N ALA A 141 -4.32 -9.23 16.10
CA ALA A 141 -4.30 -9.86 14.78
C ALA A 141 -4.52 -11.39 14.79
N ILE A 142 -5.04 -11.90 13.67
CA ILE A 142 -5.13 -13.32 13.31
C ILE A 142 -3.89 -13.69 12.48
N PRO A 143 -3.12 -14.77 12.80
CA PRO A 143 -1.98 -15.22 12.00
C PRO A 143 -2.38 -16.28 10.96
N LEU A 144 -1.70 -16.31 9.80
CA LEU A 144 -1.76 -17.39 8.81
C LEU A 144 -0.37 -17.99 8.54
N ASP A 145 -0.35 -19.32 8.42
CA ASP A 145 0.80 -20.23 8.25
C ASP A 145 1.63 -20.03 6.96
N PRO A 146 2.92 -20.45 6.97
CA PRO A 146 3.76 -20.54 5.78
C PRO A 146 4.02 -22.00 5.35
N ALA A 147 3.78 -22.32 4.07
CA ALA A 147 4.44 -23.45 3.42
C ALA A 147 4.46 -23.29 1.89
N PHE A 148 5.63 -23.01 1.30
CA PHE A 148 5.99 -23.57 -0.01
C PHE A 148 7.51 -23.49 -0.27
N ASN A 149 8.07 -24.62 -0.68
CA ASN A 149 9.49 -24.84 -1.00
C ASN A 149 9.80 -24.48 -2.47
N PRO A 150 11.02 -24.00 -2.82
CA PRO A 150 11.45 -23.83 -4.20
C PRO A 150 12.30 -25.00 -4.72
N PRO A 151 12.32 -25.30 -6.03
CA PRO A 151 13.28 -26.23 -6.61
C PRO A 151 14.58 -25.54 -7.06
N GLN A 152 15.69 -26.24 -6.83
CA GLN A 152 17.04 -25.92 -7.29
C GLN A 152 17.17 -26.17 -8.80
N THR A 153 17.91 -25.30 -9.51
CA THR A 153 18.70 -25.74 -10.67
C THR A 153 19.89 -24.81 -10.93
N SER A 154 20.93 -25.44 -11.45
CA SER A 154 22.35 -25.14 -11.47
C SER A 154 22.78 -24.03 -12.43
N ALA A 155 23.92 -23.42 -12.09
CA ALA A 155 24.68 -22.48 -12.90
C ALA A 155 25.40 -23.14 -14.08
N SER A 156 25.73 -22.34 -15.10
CA SER A 156 26.95 -22.48 -15.91
C SER A 156 27.29 -21.14 -16.55
N GLU A 157 28.43 -20.59 -16.18
CA GLU A 157 29.10 -19.41 -16.75
C GLU A 157 29.72 -19.72 -18.12
N SER A 158 29.88 -18.70 -18.96
CA SER A 158 31.02 -18.56 -19.89
C SER A 158 31.14 -17.11 -20.37
N THR A 159 32.21 -16.45 -19.95
CA THR A 159 32.77 -15.20 -20.50
C THR A 159 33.40 -15.46 -21.88
N PRO A 160 33.74 -14.41 -22.67
CA PRO A 160 35.14 -14.01 -22.69
C PRO A 160 35.40 -12.48 -22.79
N THR A 161 36.34 -12.09 -21.93
CA THR A 161 37.52 -11.21 -22.07
C THR A 161 37.64 -10.17 -23.20
N ALA A 162 38.06 -8.99 -22.75
CA ALA A 162 38.43 -7.77 -23.47
C ALA A 162 39.73 -7.88 -24.30
N ASN A 163 39.89 -6.95 -25.24
CA ASN A 163 41.20 -6.44 -25.64
C ASN A 163 41.17 -4.91 -25.75
N LEU A 164 42.07 -4.30 -24.99
CA LEU A 164 42.46 -2.89 -25.01
C LEU A 164 43.33 -2.60 -26.24
N LEU A 165 43.13 -1.44 -26.86
CA LEU A 165 44.18 -0.67 -27.52
C LEU A 165 43.91 0.81 -27.29
N SER A 166 44.80 1.42 -26.52
CA SER A 166 44.92 2.84 -26.27
C SER A 166 45.36 3.59 -27.53
N ASN A 167 44.84 4.79 -27.74
CA ASN A 167 45.67 5.88 -28.24
C ASN A 167 45.11 7.23 -27.77
N ASP A 168 45.90 7.89 -26.93
CA ASP A 168 45.76 9.28 -26.54
C ASP A 168 45.94 10.19 -27.76
N GLN A 169 44.94 11.01 -28.07
CA GLN A 169 45.15 12.38 -28.51
C GLN A 169 44.12 13.29 -27.87
N ILE A 170 44.58 14.03 -26.86
CA ILE A 170 43.88 15.17 -26.27
C ILE A 170 43.85 16.26 -27.34
N GLN A 171 42.73 16.36 -28.06
CA GLN A 171 42.35 17.56 -28.79
C GLN A 171 41.22 18.22 -27.99
N THR A 172 41.55 19.33 -27.34
CA THR A 172 40.58 20.31 -26.84
C THR A 172 39.90 20.97 -28.04
N SER A 173 38.98 20.25 -28.68
CA SER A 173 38.04 20.81 -29.63
C SER A 173 36.90 21.44 -28.83
N THR A 174 36.76 22.76 -28.94
CA THR A 174 35.54 23.45 -28.56
C THR A 174 34.39 22.82 -29.33
N SER A 175 33.56 22.05 -28.62
CA SER A 175 32.39 21.37 -29.17
C SER A 175 31.39 22.42 -29.67
N SER A 176 31.52 22.83 -30.94
CA SER A 176 30.42 23.53 -31.61
C SER A 176 29.23 22.57 -31.62
N VAL A 177 28.19 22.90 -30.86
CA VAL A 177 26.96 22.11 -30.81
C VAL A 177 26.45 22.00 -32.24
N LYS A 178 26.51 20.80 -32.82
CA LYS A 178 26.12 20.56 -34.22
C LYS A 178 24.63 20.82 -34.34
N ILE A 179 24.25 21.88 -35.07
CA ILE A 179 22.86 22.15 -35.43
C ILE A 179 22.42 21.07 -36.42
N VAL A 180 21.44 20.25 -36.02
CA VAL A 180 20.85 19.21 -36.87
C VAL A 180 19.42 19.62 -37.22
N PRO A 181 19.10 19.82 -38.52
CA PRO A 181 17.75 20.16 -38.96
C PRO A 181 16.69 19.14 -38.55
N VAL A 182 15.47 19.61 -38.32
CA VAL A 182 14.34 18.83 -37.78
C VAL A 182 14.02 17.58 -38.60
N HIS A 183 14.05 17.65 -39.94
CA HIS A 183 13.80 16.50 -40.81
C HIS A 183 14.78 15.32 -40.59
N LYS A 184 15.97 15.55 -40.03
CA LYS A 184 16.97 14.51 -39.75
C LYS A 184 16.82 13.89 -38.35
N TRP A 185 15.79 14.27 -37.60
CA TRP A 185 15.58 13.79 -36.25
C TRP A 185 15.03 12.36 -36.19
N ASN A 186 14.53 11.83 -37.32
CA ASN A 186 13.88 10.52 -37.41
C ASN A 186 12.79 10.32 -36.34
N LEU A 187 12.09 11.41 -36.00
CA LEU A 187 10.99 11.43 -35.06
C LEU A 187 9.70 11.76 -35.82
N LYS A 188 8.71 10.87 -35.72
CA LYS A 188 7.41 11.02 -36.37
C LYS A 188 6.30 10.70 -35.37
N PHE A 189 5.20 11.42 -35.49
CA PHE A 189 3.98 11.21 -34.72
C PHE A 189 2.80 11.05 -35.68
N SER A 190 2.14 9.90 -35.63
CA SER A 190 0.99 9.62 -36.50
C SER A 190 -0.36 10.03 -35.91
N GLY A 191 -0.42 10.24 -34.58
CA GLY A 191 -1.68 10.44 -33.85
C GLY A 191 -2.48 9.15 -33.62
N SER A 192 -2.10 8.03 -34.24
CA SER A 192 -2.76 6.75 -34.04
C SER A 192 -2.24 6.06 -32.78
N GLY A 193 -3.14 5.56 -31.93
CA GLY A 193 -2.78 4.76 -30.75
C GLY A 193 -2.02 3.46 -31.06
N LYS A 194 -1.78 3.15 -32.35
CA LYS A 194 -1.07 1.97 -32.85
C LYS A 194 0.46 2.06 -32.71
N ASP A 195 1.02 3.26 -32.68
CA ASP A 195 2.49 3.44 -32.70
C ASP A 195 3.11 3.39 -31.29
N GLY A 196 2.29 3.20 -30.25
CA GLY A 196 2.74 3.09 -28.86
C GLY A 196 3.31 4.37 -28.26
N MET A 197 3.49 5.44 -29.04
CA MET A 197 3.99 6.74 -28.57
C MET A 197 2.82 7.65 -28.18
N SER A 198 2.77 8.04 -26.90
CA SER A 198 1.79 9.02 -26.43
C SER A 198 2.18 10.44 -26.82
N ILE A 199 1.20 11.35 -26.92
CA ILE A 199 1.43 12.76 -27.23
C ILE A 199 2.45 13.41 -26.27
N ASN A 200 2.35 13.13 -24.96
CA ASN A 200 3.28 13.67 -23.98
C ASN A 200 4.71 13.12 -24.17
N ALA A 201 4.85 11.83 -24.46
CA ALA A 201 6.16 11.22 -24.73
C ALA A 201 6.80 11.78 -26.01
N PHE A 202 5.99 12.02 -27.04
CA PHE A 202 6.43 12.69 -28.26
C PHE A 202 6.92 14.12 -27.97
N LEU A 203 6.13 14.92 -27.26
CA LEU A 203 6.47 16.31 -26.94
C LEU A 203 7.73 16.42 -26.07
N GLU A 204 7.88 15.55 -25.05
CA GLU A 204 9.11 15.43 -24.25
C GLU A 204 10.31 15.17 -25.16
N ARG A 205 10.20 14.20 -26.08
CA ARG A 205 11.29 13.87 -26.99
C ARG A 205 11.60 15.00 -27.98
N VAL A 206 10.59 15.73 -28.48
CA VAL A 206 10.81 16.92 -29.31
C VAL A 206 11.59 17.98 -28.53
N GLU A 207 11.25 18.20 -27.26
CA GLU A 207 11.92 19.16 -26.39
C GLU A 207 13.39 18.77 -26.14
N ASP A 208 13.66 17.50 -25.83
CA ASP A 208 15.02 16.97 -25.65
C ASP A 208 15.89 17.15 -26.90
N LEU A 209 15.32 16.86 -28.08
CA LEU A 209 16.02 17.01 -29.36
C LEU A 209 16.24 18.49 -29.70
N CYS A 210 15.28 19.35 -29.38
CA CYS A 210 15.35 20.80 -29.55
C CYS A 210 16.49 21.40 -28.71
N GLN A 211 16.57 21.03 -27.43
CA GLN A 211 17.61 21.49 -26.50
C GLN A 211 18.99 20.96 -26.89
N SER A 212 19.10 19.66 -27.18
CA SER A 212 20.39 19.03 -27.54
C SER A 212 20.99 19.54 -28.85
N ARG A 213 20.15 19.98 -29.80
CA ARG A 213 20.57 20.46 -31.14
C ARG A 213 20.54 21.98 -31.28
N ASN A 214 20.21 22.69 -30.19
CA ASN A 214 20.09 24.15 -30.12
C ASN A 214 19.19 24.74 -31.23
N VAL A 215 18.06 24.09 -31.48
CA VAL A 215 17.07 24.55 -32.46
C VAL A 215 16.11 25.52 -31.77
N SER A 216 15.87 26.69 -32.37
CA SER A 216 14.91 27.65 -31.80
C SER A 216 13.46 27.18 -31.99
N LYS A 217 12.54 27.65 -31.13
CA LYS A 217 11.11 27.32 -31.27
C LYS A 217 10.49 27.82 -32.57
N SER A 218 11.02 28.91 -33.15
CA SER A 218 10.62 29.39 -34.47
C SER A 218 11.02 28.42 -35.58
N GLN A 219 12.30 28.00 -35.59
CA GLN A 219 12.81 27.00 -36.55
C GLN A 219 12.09 25.65 -36.43
N LEU A 220 11.79 25.25 -35.18
CA LEU A 220 11.02 24.05 -34.89
C LEU A 220 9.61 24.14 -35.46
N PHE A 221 8.94 25.29 -35.31
CA PHE A 221 7.61 25.52 -35.85
C PHE A 221 7.60 25.53 -37.39
N ASP A 222 8.57 26.18 -38.02
CA ASP A 222 8.68 26.24 -39.49
C ASP A 222 8.84 24.84 -40.12
N SER A 223 9.59 23.98 -39.44
CA SER A 223 9.86 22.60 -39.86
C SER A 223 8.93 21.57 -39.18
N ALA A 224 7.88 22.00 -38.49
CA ALA A 224 7.02 21.12 -37.70
C ALA A 224 6.30 20.06 -38.54
N ILE A 225 6.06 20.34 -39.83
CA ILE A 225 5.44 19.39 -40.76
C ILE A 225 6.23 18.08 -40.86
N ASP A 226 7.55 18.13 -40.68
CA ASP A 226 8.43 16.98 -40.74
C ASP A 226 8.31 16.07 -39.51
N LEU A 227 7.63 16.50 -38.45
CA LEU A 227 7.44 15.69 -37.24
C LEU A 227 6.15 14.86 -37.27
N PHE A 228 5.28 15.07 -38.27
CA PHE A 228 3.98 14.43 -38.34
C PHE A 228 3.86 13.47 -39.52
N GLU A 229 3.10 12.40 -39.30
CA GLU A 229 2.67 11.47 -40.34
C GLU A 229 1.21 11.06 -40.10
N GLY A 230 0.62 10.26 -40.99
CA GLY A 230 -0.74 9.72 -40.80
C GLY A 230 -1.82 10.77 -40.50
N GLU A 231 -2.65 10.48 -39.50
CA GLU A 231 -3.80 11.30 -39.08
C GLU A 231 -3.35 12.65 -38.50
N ALA A 232 -2.25 12.66 -37.73
CA ALA A 232 -1.69 13.88 -37.17
C ALA A 232 -1.20 14.87 -38.24
N LEU A 233 -0.66 14.37 -39.36
CA LEU A 233 -0.27 15.24 -40.48
C LEU A 233 -1.49 15.88 -41.15
N LEU A 234 -2.59 15.15 -41.30
CA LEU A 234 -3.84 15.67 -41.85
C LEU A 234 -4.39 16.78 -40.94
N TRP A 235 -4.46 16.52 -39.64
CA TRP A 235 -4.85 17.50 -38.63
C TRP A 235 -3.93 18.74 -38.64
N PHE A 236 -2.61 18.54 -38.73
CA PHE A 236 -1.65 19.65 -38.75
C PHE A 236 -1.86 20.57 -39.96
N ARG A 237 -2.15 20.02 -41.14
CA ARG A 237 -2.44 20.81 -42.34
C ARG A 237 -3.65 21.74 -42.18
N MET A 238 -4.65 21.33 -41.40
CA MET A 238 -5.81 22.15 -41.08
C MET A 238 -5.44 23.28 -40.12
N ILE A 239 -4.78 22.95 -39.01
CA ILE A 239 -4.51 23.91 -37.93
C ILE A 239 -3.35 24.87 -38.25
N ARG A 240 -2.45 24.51 -39.17
CA ARG A 240 -1.25 25.31 -39.52
C ARG A 240 -1.57 26.76 -39.89
N LYS A 241 -2.74 27.03 -40.48
CA LYS A 241 -3.16 28.40 -40.84
C LYS A 241 -3.72 29.20 -39.65
N GLN A 242 -4.15 28.51 -38.59
CA GLN A 242 -4.77 29.11 -37.42
C GLN A 242 -3.76 29.38 -36.30
N VAL A 243 -2.60 28.72 -36.34
CA VAL A 243 -1.57 28.77 -35.30
C VAL A 243 -0.33 29.51 -35.82
N GLY A 244 0.23 30.41 -35.02
CA GLY A 244 1.42 31.19 -35.37
C GLY A 244 2.70 30.84 -34.60
N ASN A 245 2.63 29.97 -33.59
CA ASN A 245 3.79 29.62 -32.78
C ASN A 245 3.73 28.17 -32.26
N TRP A 246 4.88 27.66 -31.83
CA TRP A 246 5.01 26.29 -31.30
C TRP A 246 4.16 26.05 -30.05
N LYS A 247 3.99 27.04 -29.17
CA LYS A 247 3.27 26.90 -27.91
C LYS A 247 1.77 26.67 -28.12
N ASP A 248 1.18 27.44 -29.03
CA ASP A 248 -0.22 27.33 -29.43
C ASP A 248 -0.44 25.99 -30.14
N LEU A 249 0.51 25.58 -31.00
CA LEU A 249 0.45 24.27 -31.66
C LEU A 249 0.38 23.14 -30.63
N VAL A 250 1.26 23.15 -29.63
CA VAL A 250 1.26 22.16 -28.54
C VAL A 250 -0.06 22.17 -27.77
N THR A 251 -0.68 23.35 -27.59
CA THR A 251 -1.97 23.47 -26.89
C THR A 251 -3.09 22.79 -27.68
N PHE A 252 -3.21 23.09 -28.98
CA PHE A 252 -4.19 22.43 -29.85
C PHE A 252 -3.90 20.93 -30.01
N MET A 253 -2.63 20.53 -30.09
CA MET A 253 -2.25 19.11 -30.14
C MET A 253 -2.72 18.35 -28.90
N LYS A 254 -2.54 18.94 -27.71
CA LYS A 254 -3.01 18.33 -26.47
C LYS A 254 -4.53 18.23 -26.43
N GLN A 255 -5.26 19.20 -26.99
CA GLN A 255 -6.72 19.15 -27.04
C GLN A 255 -7.24 18.04 -27.97
N GLU A 256 -6.62 17.86 -29.13
CA GLU A 256 -7.06 16.85 -30.12
C GLU A 256 -6.66 15.43 -29.72
N PHE A 257 -5.39 15.23 -29.34
CA PHE A 257 -4.82 13.89 -29.16
C PHE A 257 -4.81 13.41 -27.70
N THR A 258 -5.41 14.17 -26.76
CA THR A 258 -5.61 13.74 -25.37
C THR A 258 -7.09 13.47 -25.11
N PRO A 259 -7.49 12.23 -24.79
CA PRO A 259 -8.87 11.94 -24.41
C PRO A 259 -9.32 12.72 -23.17
N ALA A 260 -10.60 13.12 -23.13
CA ALA A 260 -11.16 13.96 -22.06
C ALA A 260 -11.04 13.36 -20.64
N HIS A 261 -11.06 12.04 -20.48
CA HIS A 261 -10.97 11.35 -19.19
C HIS A 261 -9.55 10.88 -18.84
N THR A 262 -8.53 11.37 -19.53
CA THR A 262 -7.15 10.89 -19.35
C THR A 262 -6.61 11.20 -17.96
N SER A 263 -6.98 12.32 -17.34
CA SER A 263 -6.51 12.71 -16.01
C SER A 263 -6.92 11.71 -14.93
N ASP A 264 -8.19 11.30 -14.93
CA ASP A 264 -8.73 10.38 -13.92
C ASP A 264 -8.17 8.97 -14.10
N LEU A 265 -8.08 8.52 -15.35
CA LEU A 265 -7.48 7.23 -15.70
C LEU A 265 -5.99 7.20 -15.35
N LEU A 266 -5.26 8.27 -15.61
CA LEU A 266 -3.84 8.40 -15.26
C LEU A 266 -3.66 8.38 -13.74
N TRP A 267 -4.51 9.07 -12.98
CA TRP A 267 -4.47 9.02 -11.52
C TRP A 267 -4.74 7.62 -10.98
N GLN A 268 -5.75 6.93 -11.51
CA GLN A 268 -6.03 5.54 -11.14
C GLN A 268 -4.87 4.61 -11.48
N GLN A 269 -4.21 4.83 -12.62
CA GLN A 269 -3.02 4.08 -13.01
C GLN A 269 -1.85 4.32 -12.05
N ILE A 270 -1.61 5.57 -11.64
CA ILE A 270 -0.60 5.94 -10.63
C ILE A 270 -0.87 5.20 -9.31
N LEU A 271 -2.11 5.24 -8.82
CA LEU A 271 -2.47 4.58 -7.57
C LEU A 271 -2.34 3.05 -7.62
N LYS A 272 -2.58 2.44 -8.79
CA LYS A 272 -2.48 0.98 -8.98
C LYS A 272 -1.05 0.52 -9.30
N ARG A 273 -0.16 1.41 -9.72
CA ARG A 273 1.21 1.06 -10.11
C ARG A 273 2.05 0.77 -8.87
N THR A 274 2.45 -0.49 -8.71
CA THR A 274 3.34 -0.97 -7.65
C THR A 274 4.73 -1.29 -8.20
N GLN A 275 5.78 -1.21 -7.37
CA GLN A 275 7.14 -1.60 -7.75
C GLN A 275 7.21 -3.09 -8.12
N GLY A 276 7.83 -3.41 -9.26
CA GLY A 276 8.04 -4.78 -9.69
C GLY A 276 9.14 -5.51 -8.90
N PRO A 277 9.13 -6.85 -8.80
CA PRO A 277 10.08 -7.60 -7.98
C PRO A 277 11.54 -7.51 -8.45
N LYS A 278 11.76 -7.25 -9.74
CA LYS A 278 13.09 -7.04 -10.35
C LYS A 278 13.36 -5.58 -10.71
N GLU A 279 12.43 -4.68 -10.39
CA GLU A 279 12.54 -3.26 -10.71
C GLU A 279 13.38 -2.56 -9.64
N SER A 280 14.46 -1.90 -10.05
CA SER A 280 15.27 -1.13 -9.11
C SER A 280 14.46 0.03 -8.54
N THR A 281 14.70 0.36 -7.27
CA THR A 281 13.95 1.43 -6.60
C THR A 281 14.12 2.77 -7.31
N GLY A 282 15.32 3.05 -7.83
CA GLY A 282 15.59 4.27 -8.59
C GLY A 282 14.77 4.37 -9.88
N ILE A 283 14.65 3.27 -10.65
CA ILE A 283 13.85 3.25 -11.88
C ILE A 283 12.36 3.40 -11.55
N TYR A 284 11.88 2.69 -10.53
CA TYR A 284 10.50 2.80 -10.07
C TYR A 284 10.13 4.24 -9.70
N VAL A 285 10.95 4.91 -8.88
CA VAL A 285 10.71 6.30 -8.47
C VAL A 285 10.78 7.25 -9.67
N ALA A 286 11.69 7.03 -10.62
CA ALA A 286 11.77 7.82 -11.84
C ALA A 286 10.49 7.70 -12.68
N VAL A 287 10.02 6.47 -12.95
CA VAL A 287 8.78 6.21 -13.70
C VAL A 287 7.57 6.84 -13.01
N MET A 288 7.46 6.68 -11.70
CA MET A 288 6.36 7.26 -10.93
C MET A 288 6.41 8.79 -10.95
N THR A 289 7.58 9.40 -10.80
CA THR A 289 7.77 10.86 -10.92
C THR A 289 7.33 11.35 -12.30
N THR A 290 7.74 10.67 -13.38
CA THR A 290 7.28 10.99 -14.74
C THR A 290 5.77 10.90 -14.90
N LEU A 291 5.11 9.91 -14.28
CA LEU A 291 3.64 9.82 -14.29
C LEU A 291 2.98 10.98 -13.54
N PHE A 292 3.53 11.37 -12.37
CA PHE A 292 3.03 12.52 -11.62
C PHE A 292 3.21 13.84 -12.38
N ASP A 293 4.32 14.02 -13.10
CA ASP A 293 4.61 15.23 -13.87
C ASP A 293 3.72 15.36 -15.12
N ARG A 294 3.15 14.25 -15.59
CA ARG A 294 2.16 14.22 -16.68
C ARG A 294 0.74 14.61 -16.24
N MET A 295 0.50 14.75 -14.95
CA MET A 295 -0.78 15.23 -14.44
C MET A 295 -0.96 16.72 -14.77
N PRO A 296 -2.17 17.16 -15.17
CA PRO A 296 -2.43 18.59 -15.42
C PRO A 296 -2.32 19.43 -14.14
N VAL A 297 -2.57 18.82 -12.98
CA VAL A 297 -2.46 19.44 -11.66
C VAL A 297 -1.18 18.96 -10.98
N ARG A 298 -0.41 19.89 -10.42
CA ARG A 298 0.79 19.55 -9.65
C ARG A 298 0.41 18.79 -8.38
N VAL A 299 0.98 17.61 -8.22
CA VAL A 299 0.83 16.79 -7.02
C VAL A 299 1.91 17.21 -6.03
N THR A 300 1.53 17.46 -4.77
CA THR A 300 2.49 17.82 -3.71
C THR A 300 3.47 16.68 -3.43
N ASP A 301 4.69 17.01 -3.05
CA ASP A 301 5.73 16.00 -2.78
C ASP A 301 5.36 15.08 -1.62
N GLU A 302 4.61 15.57 -0.62
CA GLU A 302 4.03 14.78 0.46
C GLU A 302 3.09 13.68 -0.05
N LEU A 303 2.18 14.03 -0.97
CA LEU A 303 1.25 13.08 -1.55
C LEU A 303 1.96 12.11 -2.50
N ARG A 304 2.93 12.60 -3.28
CA ARG A 304 3.79 11.75 -4.11
C ARG A 304 4.50 10.71 -3.26
N LEU A 305 5.11 11.13 -2.15
CA LEU A 305 5.81 10.24 -1.22
C LEU A 305 4.87 9.24 -0.55
N LYS A 306 3.67 9.67 -0.17
CA LYS A 306 2.66 8.77 0.40
C LYS A 306 2.30 7.65 -0.57
N VAL A 307 2.06 7.97 -1.84
CA VAL A 307 1.77 6.97 -2.89
C VAL A 307 3.00 6.10 -3.16
N LEU A 308 4.18 6.70 -3.32
CA LEU A 308 5.42 5.96 -3.55
C LEU A 308 5.69 4.93 -2.45
N ARG A 309 5.54 5.33 -1.18
CA ARG A 309 5.75 4.45 -0.01
C ARG A 309 4.67 3.37 0.12
N ALA A 310 3.43 3.66 -0.24
CA ALA A 310 2.36 2.66 -0.22
C ALA A 310 2.52 1.60 -1.32
N ASN A 311 3.20 1.94 -2.42
CA ASN A 311 3.30 1.11 -3.62
C ASN A 311 4.70 0.52 -3.88
N ILE A 312 5.69 0.85 -3.04
CA ILE A 312 7.04 0.23 -3.07
C ILE A 312 6.98 -1.23 -2.58
N LEU A 313 7.99 -2.06 -2.85
CA LEU A 313 8.00 -3.45 -2.40
C LEU A 313 7.85 -3.59 -0.87
N PRO A 314 7.10 -4.59 -0.36
CA PRO A 314 6.85 -4.78 1.08
C PRO A 314 8.13 -4.83 1.93
N PHE A 315 9.21 -5.41 1.39
CA PHE A 315 10.54 -5.43 2.01
C PHE A 315 11.04 -4.05 2.45
N TYR A 316 10.81 -3.02 1.62
CA TYR A 316 11.17 -1.64 1.96
C TYR A 316 10.11 -0.99 2.86
N GLN A 317 8.82 -1.29 2.65
CA GLN A 317 7.73 -0.72 3.46
C GLN A 317 7.91 -0.98 4.96
N GLU A 318 8.20 -2.23 5.34
CA GLU A 318 8.40 -2.64 6.73
C GLU A 318 9.55 -1.87 7.39
N ARG A 319 10.66 -1.67 6.66
CA ARG A 319 11.89 -1.07 7.19
C ARG A 319 11.87 0.45 7.18
N LEU A 320 11.07 1.05 6.30
CA LEU A 320 10.93 2.50 6.21
C LEU A 320 9.82 3.05 7.12
N GLY A 321 9.01 2.20 7.76
CA GLY A 321 7.82 2.59 8.52
C GLY A 321 8.03 3.72 9.54
N LEU A 322 9.20 3.75 10.20
CA LEU A 322 9.55 4.76 11.21
C LEU A 322 10.43 5.89 10.69
N VAL A 323 10.83 5.86 9.42
CA VAL A 323 11.74 6.84 8.82
C VAL A 323 10.92 7.97 8.19
N GLU A 324 11.13 9.19 8.67
CA GLU A 324 10.63 10.40 8.02
C GLU A 324 11.42 10.66 6.73
N ILE A 325 10.70 10.83 5.63
CA ILE A 325 11.28 11.08 4.30
C ILE A 325 10.55 12.29 3.72
N LYS A 326 11.31 13.31 3.35
CA LYS A 326 10.77 14.58 2.85
C LYS A 326 10.84 14.70 1.34
N THR A 327 11.75 13.96 0.70
CA THR A 327 11.95 14.04 -0.75
C THR A 327 11.99 12.66 -1.43
N PRO A 328 11.58 12.55 -2.70
CA PRO A 328 11.72 11.30 -3.47
C PRO A 328 13.19 10.84 -3.59
N PHE A 329 14.15 11.76 -3.54
CA PHE A 329 15.58 11.44 -3.58
C PHE A 329 16.05 10.77 -2.30
N GLU A 330 15.62 11.27 -1.13
CA GLU A 330 15.88 10.62 0.15
C GLU A 330 15.33 9.19 0.16
N LEU A 331 14.12 8.97 -0.39
CA LEU A 331 13.54 7.63 -0.52
C LEU A 331 14.46 6.66 -1.26
N ILE A 332 15.01 7.10 -2.41
CA ILE A 332 15.95 6.31 -3.19
C ILE A 332 17.20 5.99 -2.37
N GLU A 333 17.74 6.98 -1.65
CA GLU A 333 18.94 6.80 -0.85
C GLU A 333 18.73 5.76 0.27
N TYR A 334 17.64 5.87 1.03
CA TYR A 334 17.31 4.88 2.06
C TYR A 334 17.13 3.48 1.48
N CYS A 335 16.45 3.37 0.34
CA CYS A 335 16.25 2.07 -0.31
C CYS A 335 17.57 1.45 -0.80
N ARG A 336 18.51 2.26 -1.31
CA ARG A 336 19.86 1.79 -1.67
C ARG A 336 20.63 1.26 -0.45
N ARG A 337 20.53 1.92 0.71
CA ARG A 337 21.12 1.41 1.96
C ARG A 337 20.49 0.07 2.37
N LEU A 338 19.18 -0.05 2.24
CA LEU A 338 18.46 -1.30 2.51
C LEU A 338 18.84 -2.42 1.53
N GLU A 339 19.12 -2.12 0.27
CA GLU A 339 19.63 -3.07 -0.72
C GLU A 339 21.02 -3.59 -0.34
N ALA A 340 21.92 -2.72 0.12
CA ALA A 340 23.23 -3.14 0.62
C ALA A 340 23.11 -4.08 1.85
N ILE A 341 22.19 -3.77 2.77
CA ILE A 341 21.88 -4.64 3.93
C ILE A 341 21.26 -5.97 3.48
N LYS A 342 20.39 -5.94 2.47
CA LYS A 342 19.77 -7.16 1.94
C LYS A 342 20.83 -8.13 1.40
N GLU A 343 21.82 -7.61 0.68
CA GLU A 343 22.91 -8.43 0.16
C GLU A 343 23.85 -8.89 1.27
N SER A 344 24.18 -8.04 2.26
CA SER A 344 25.03 -8.46 3.39
C SER A 344 24.39 -9.57 4.22
N VAL A 345 23.08 -9.47 4.49
CA VAL A 345 22.31 -10.51 5.19
C VAL A 345 22.25 -11.80 4.36
N ARG A 346 22.10 -11.69 3.03
CA ARG A 346 22.12 -12.86 2.14
C ARG A 346 23.47 -13.58 2.14
N LEU A 347 24.56 -12.82 2.25
CA LEU A 347 25.93 -13.35 2.29
C LEU A 347 26.35 -13.82 3.68
N TYR A 348 25.62 -13.45 4.74
CA TYR A 348 25.93 -13.85 6.10
C TYR A 348 25.93 -15.38 6.23
N LYS A 349 27.01 -15.91 6.77
CA LYS A 349 27.14 -17.30 7.19
C LYS A 349 27.50 -17.31 8.67
N PRO A 350 26.84 -18.13 9.50
CA PRO A 350 27.27 -18.28 10.89
C PRO A 350 28.70 -18.85 10.90
N PRO A 351 29.54 -18.43 11.86
CA PRO A 351 30.88 -18.98 11.99
C PRO A 351 30.79 -20.48 12.27
N ALA A 352 31.53 -21.28 11.49
CA ALA A 352 31.73 -22.70 11.76
C ALA A 352 32.67 -22.89 12.95
N LYS A 353 32.58 -24.03 13.63
CA LYS A 353 33.54 -24.41 14.67
C LYS A 353 34.92 -24.57 14.03
N GLY A 354 35.94 -23.91 14.55
CA GLY A 354 37.29 -23.88 13.96
C GLY A 354 37.54 -22.73 12.97
N ASP A 355 36.60 -21.80 12.79
CA ASP A 355 36.78 -20.62 11.92
C ASP A 355 37.68 -19.53 12.55
N LEU A 356 38.06 -19.67 13.83
CA LEU A 356 38.96 -18.75 14.52
C LEU A 356 40.33 -19.43 14.80
N PRO A 357 41.20 -19.61 13.79
CA PRO A 357 42.46 -20.32 13.93
C PRO A 357 43.48 -19.64 14.86
N LEU A 358 43.34 -18.33 15.09
CA LEU A 358 44.24 -17.55 15.94
C LEU A 358 43.76 -17.44 17.40
N GLU A 359 42.45 -17.41 17.63
CA GLU A 359 41.85 -17.16 18.95
C GLU A 359 40.75 -18.19 19.22
N PRO A 360 41.12 -19.48 19.34
CA PRO A 360 40.16 -20.59 19.49
C PRO A 360 39.42 -20.55 20.85
N ASP A 361 39.96 -19.85 21.84
CA ASP A 361 39.36 -19.62 23.16
C ASP A 361 38.23 -18.58 23.14
N LEU A 362 38.18 -17.74 22.10
CA LEU A 362 37.10 -16.78 21.85
C LEU A 362 35.96 -17.38 21.01
N GLU A 363 36.08 -18.62 20.54
CA GLU A 363 34.97 -19.34 19.90
C GLU A 363 33.84 -19.52 20.92
N CYS A 364 32.71 -18.85 20.68
CA CYS A 364 31.52 -19.08 21.49
C CYS A 364 31.07 -20.53 21.29
N ALA A 365 31.36 -21.39 22.28
CA ALA A 365 30.93 -22.78 22.34
C ALA A 365 29.41 -22.86 22.54
N SER A 366 28.64 -22.47 21.53
CA SER A 366 27.20 -22.67 21.49
C SER A 366 26.91 -24.15 21.27
N GLY A 367 26.67 -24.86 22.38
CA GLY A 367 25.96 -26.13 22.43
C GLY A 367 26.82 -27.40 22.34
N SER A 368 27.22 -27.92 23.50
CA SER A 368 26.92 -29.33 23.76
C SER A 368 25.41 -29.50 23.65
N ASN A 369 24.98 -30.62 23.09
CA ASN A 369 23.58 -30.94 22.83
C ASN A 369 22.86 -31.31 24.15
N GLU A 370 22.90 -30.43 25.16
CA GLU A 370 21.94 -30.50 26.26
C GLU A 370 20.61 -30.01 25.73
N LYS A 371 19.75 -30.97 25.39
CA LYS A 371 18.33 -30.76 25.17
C LYS A 371 17.70 -30.13 26.42
N LEU A 372 17.84 -28.82 26.57
CA LEU A 372 16.91 -28.04 27.37
C LEU A 372 15.59 -28.05 26.59
N SER A 373 14.71 -28.99 26.95
CA SER A 373 13.35 -29.00 26.45
C SER A 373 12.65 -27.75 26.97
N VAL A 374 12.73 -26.66 26.23
CA VAL A 374 11.77 -25.57 26.37
C VAL A 374 10.44 -26.17 25.99
N ARG A 375 9.65 -26.59 26.98
CA ARG A 375 8.27 -26.96 26.75
C ARG A 375 7.57 -25.70 26.31
N GLU A 376 7.29 -25.63 25.01
CA GLU A 376 6.29 -24.75 24.44
C GLU A 376 5.07 -24.78 25.37
N ILE A 377 4.68 -23.63 25.92
CA ILE A 377 3.43 -23.50 26.67
C ILE A 377 2.32 -23.61 25.61
N SER A 378 2.04 -24.84 25.21
CA SER A 378 0.82 -25.17 24.51
C SER A 378 -0.31 -24.83 25.47
N VAL A 379 -1.07 -23.79 25.14
CA VAL A 379 -2.39 -23.55 25.74
C VAL A 379 -3.27 -24.73 25.33
N ARG A 380 -3.13 -25.84 26.06
CA ARG A 380 -3.96 -27.01 25.91
C ARG A 380 -5.30 -26.67 26.52
N ASN A 381 -6.33 -26.66 25.69
CA ASN A 381 -7.71 -26.87 26.11
C ASN A 381 -7.71 -27.93 27.23
N THR A 382 -8.07 -27.52 28.44
CA THR A 382 -8.13 -28.34 29.64
C THR A 382 -9.34 -29.26 29.56
N ALA A 383 -9.28 -30.28 28.71
CA ALA A 383 -10.11 -31.46 28.91
C ALA A 383 -9.63 -32.17 30.19
N PRO A 384 -10.50 -32.46 31.18
CA PRO A 384 -10.08 -33.09 32.42
C PRO A 384 -9.52 -34.49 32.13
N SER A 385 -8.27 -34.75 32.52
CA SER A 385 -7.63 -36.05 32.30
C SER A 385 -8.40 -37.14 33.04
N LEU A 386 -9.09 -38.00 32.29
CA LEU A 386 -9.82 -39.16 32.81
C LEU A 386 -8.83 -40.26 33.20
N CYS A 387 -9.11 -40.97 34.27
CA CYS A 387 -8.32 -42.12 34.70
C CYS A 387 -8.42 -43.25 33.67
N PHE A 388 -7.32 -43.65 33.02
CA PHE A 388 -7.30 -44.76 32.05
C PHE A 388 -7.75 -46.13 32.58
N ARG A 389 -7.99 -46.27 33.89
CA ARG A 389 -8.42 -47.51 34.53
C ARG A 389 -9.92 -47.55 34.87
N CYS A 390 -10.58 -46.40 35.06
CA CYS A 390 -12.02 -46.34 35.37
C CYS A 390 -12.78 -45.20 34.65
N ASN A 391 -12.10 -44.46 33.78
CA ASN A 391 -12.59 -43.32 33.01
C ASN A 391 -13.24 -42.18 33.82
N LYS A 392 -12.97 -42.10 35.14
CA LYS A 392 -13.41 -40.98 35.98
C LYS A 392 -12.32 -39.91 36.11
N PRO A 393 -12.65 -38.61 36.11
CA PRO A 393 -11.68 -37.53 36.31
C PRO A 393 -11.15 -37.51 37.75
N GLY A 394 -10.08 -36.75 38.00
CA GLY A 394 -9.60 -36.42 39.35
C GLY A 394 -8.56 -37.37 39.96
N HIS A 395 -8.15 -38.43 39.26
CA HIS A 395 -7.02 -39.27 39.70
C HIS A 395 -6.34 -39.97 38.51
N TYR A 396 -5.08 -40.35 38.69
CA TYR A 396 -4.33 -41.16 37.71
C TYR A 396 -4.59 -42.66 37.93
N ALA A 397 -4.43 -43.47 36.87
CA ALA A 397 -4.66 -44.93 36.90
C ALA A 397 -3.92 -45.67 38.04
N ARG A 398 -2.75 -45.17 38.45
CA ARG A 398 -1.96 -45.71 39.58
C ARG A 398 -2.60 -45.49 40.96
N MET A 399 -3.51 -44.52 41.09
CA MET A 399 -4.20 -44.16 42.33
C MET A 399 -5.68 -44.59 42.32
N CYS A 400 -6.08 -45.39 41.32
CA CYS A 400 -7.45 -45.88 41.18
C CYS A 400 -7.73 -46.99 42.19
N ARG A 401 -8.74 -46.79 43.06
CA ARG A 401 -9.13 -47.75 44.11
C ARG A 401 -9.99 -48.92 43.59
N VAL A 402 -10.35 -48.94 42.30
CA VAL A 402 -11.10 -50.04 41.69
C VAL A 402 -10.13 -51.16 41.31
N ARG A 403 -10.21 -52.31 41.99
CA ARG A 403 -9.51 -53.54 41.57
C ARG A 403 -10.21 -54.10 40.34
N THR A 404 -9.57 -53.97 39.18
CA THR A 404 -10.04 -54.56 37.93
C THR A 404 -9.42 -55.95 37.75
N ARG A 405 -10.22 -56.88 37.21
CA ARG A 405 -9.80 -58.24 36.84
C ARG A 405 -8.58 -58.18 35.94
N LEU A 406 -7.60 -59.03 36.19
CA LEU A 406 -6.35 -59.08 35.42
C LEU A 406 -6.72 -59.41 33.97
N LYS A 407 -6.09 -58.80 32.95
CA LYS A 407 -6.33 -59.20 31.54
C LYS A 407 -5.02 -59.31 30.79
N CYS A 408 -4.89 -60.28 29.91
CA CYS A 408 -3.71 -60.46 29.08
C CYS A 408 -3.61 -59.29 28.10
N PHE A 409 -2.54 -58.51 28.20
CA PHE A 409 -2.30 -57.34 27.34
C PHE A 409 -2.14 -57.66 25.85
N SER A 410 -1.91 -58.93 25.48
CA SER A 410 -1.70 -59.33 24.09
C SER A 410 -2.92 -59.95 23.42
N CYS A 411 -3.79 -60.65 24.17
CA CYS A 411 -4.94 -61.37 23.60
C CYS A 411 -6.27 -61.06 24.31
N GLY A 412 -6.27 -60.22 25.34
CA GLY A 412 -7.47 -59.78 26.06
C GLY A 412 -8.11 -60.82 27.01
N MET A 413 -7.45 -61.95 27.27
CA MET A 413 -7.98 -63.02 28.12
C MET A 413 -8.02 -62.61 29.60
N ASP A 414 -9.13 -62.84 30.28
CA ASP A 414 -9.37 -62.42 31.67
C ASP A 414 -8.63 -63.31 32.70
N ASP A 415 -8.31 -62.72 33.84
CA ASP A 415 -7.57 -63.21 35.01
C ASP A 415 -6.16 -63.78 34.77
N VAL A 416 -5.52 -63.40 33.66
CA VAL A 416 -4.11 -63.72 33.36
C VAL A 416 -3.32 -62.49 32.93
N THR A 417 -2.00 -62.47 33.20
CA THR A 417 -1.09 -61.46 32.62
C THR A 417 -0.49 -61.97 31.31
N LYS A 418 0.15 -61.11 30.52
CA LYS A 418 0.86 -61.55 29.30
C LYS A 418 1.87 -62.67 29.57
N ILE A 419 2.48 -62.69 30.75
CA ILE A 419 3.51 -63.66 31.17
C ILE A 419 2.89 -64.99 31.60
N THR A 420 1.74 -64.95 32.27
CA THR A 420 1.00 -66.12 32.78
C THR A 420 -0.14 -66.57 31.85
N CYS A 421 -0.24 -65.99 30.65
CA CYS A 421 -1.30 -66.32 29.70
C CYS A 421 -0.94 -67.63 28.97
N PRO A 422 -1.73 -68.70 29.14
CA PRO A 422 -1.45 -70.00 28.52
C PRO A 422 -1.53 -69.94 26.98
N LYS A 423 -2.26 -68.96 26.43
CA LYS A 423 -2.36 -68.72 24.97
C LYS A 423 -1.14 -68.01 24.39
N CYS A 424 -0.54 -67.09 25.15
CA CYS A 424 0.60 -66.28 24.68
C CYS A 424 1.95 -66.85 25.12
N ASN A 425 1.98 -67.74 26.10
CA ASN A 425 3.21 -68.33 26.64
C ASN A 425 3.00 -69.81 27.04
N PRO A 426 2.94 -70.74 26.08
CA PRO A 426 2.55 -72.14 26.32
C PRO A 426 3.55 -72.96 27.16
N GLN A 427 4.80 -72.50 27.33
CA GLN A 427 5.83 -73.23 28.10
C GLN A 427 5.66 -73.14 29.63
N ASN A 428 4.77 -72.29 30.14
CA ASN A 428 4.60 -72.07 31.59
C ASN A 428 3.44 -72.87 32.21
N SER A 429 2.94 -73.90 31.53
CA SER A 429 1.68 -74.60 31.84
C SER A 429 1.84 -75.90 32.66
N GLN A 430 3.05 -76.27 33.10
CA GLN A 430 3.30 -77.55 33.81
C GLN A 430 3.77 -77.43 35.26
N SER A 431 3.74 -76.26 35.90
CA SER A 431 4.24 -76.08 37.28
C SER A 431 3.21 -75.57 38.28
N SER A 432 2.04 -76.23 38.38
CA SER A 432 1.15 -76.05 39.54
C SER A 432 0.21 -77.24 39.70
N ASN A 433 0.75 -78.40 40.09
CA ASN A 433 -0.04 -79.50 40.62
C ASN A 433 0.58 -79.97 41.94
N SER A 434 0.17 -79.36 43.07
CA SER A 434 0.30 -79.91 44.43
C SER A 434 -0.39 -79.00 45.44
N GLY A 435 -1.46 -79.51 46.06
CA GLY A 435 -1.82 -79.17 47.44
C GLY A 435 -2.88 -78.09 47.63
N ASN A 436 -4.16 -78.49 47.66
CA ASN A 436 -5.06 -77.99 48.69
C ASN A 436 -6.24 -78.93 48.88
N ASP A 437 -6.34 -79.55 50.06
CA ASP A 437 -7.58 -80.16 50.49
C ASP A 437 -7.77 -79.99 52.00
N LYS A 438 -9.02 -79.65 52.36
CA LYS A 438 -9.62 -79.48 53.70
C LYS A 438 -9.35 -78.18 54.46
N ARG A 439 -10.39 -77.33 54.55
CA ARG A 439 -11.25 -77.29 55.76
C ARG A 439 -12.55 -76.51 55.52
N SER A 440 -13.66 -77.24 55.61
CA SER A 440 -15.01 -76.74 55.85
C SER A 440 -15.26 -76.63 57.36
N GLN A 441 -15.85 -75.51 57.78
CA GLN A 441 -16.63 -75.22 58.99
C GLN A 441 -16.80 -73.68 58.95
N SER A 442 -17.98 -73.07 58.85
CA SER A 442 -19.37 -73.49 59.01
C SER A 442 -20.27 -72.61 58.15
#